data_AF-A0A943N9J7-F1
#
_entry.id   AF-A0A943N9J7-F1
#
_cell.length_a   1.000
_cell.length_b   1.000
_cell.length_c   1.000
_cell.angle_alpha   90.00
_cell.angle_beta   90.00
_cell.angle_gamma   90.00
#
_symmetry.space_group_name_H-M   'P 1'
#
loop_
_entity.id
_entity.type
_entity.pdbx_description
1 polymer ?
#
loop_
_entity_poly.entity_id
_entity_poly.type
_entity_poly.pdbx_seq_one_letter_code
_entity_poly.pdbx_strand_id
1 'polypeptide(L)'
;MSILYEKLKKYAVPAASVEDFRRRYTKPDRLTKRGPAYAAAVIQAAQEDFARFGYTLISRHDSIAGEIVAYYGPEQEVRHDG
;
A
#
# COMPACT_ATOMS: atom_id res chain seq x y z
N MET A 1 10.43 -15.28 -6.85
CA MET A 1 9.59 -14.05 -6.91
C MET A 1 8.38 -14.33 -7.79
N SER A 2 7.15 -13.96 -7.39
CA SER A 2 5.95 -14.28 -8.18
C SER A 2 5.79 -13.35 -9.38
N ILE A 3 5.21 -13.84 -10.49
CA ILE A 3 4.91 -13.01 -11.69
C ILE A 3 4.05 -11.79 -11.32
N LEU A 4 3.18 -11.93 -10.33
CA LEU A 4 2.30 -10.87 -9.85
C LEU A 4 3.09 -9.76 -9.12
N TYR A 5 4.07 -10.13 -8.29
CA TYR A 5 4.95 -9.19 -7.60
C TYR A 5 5.63 -8.23 -8.60
N GLU A 6 6.21 -8.76 -9.67
CA GLU A 6 6.89 -7.96 -10.70
C GLU A 6 5.91 -7.07 -11.50
N LYS A 7 4.75 -7.62 -11.90
CA LYS A 7 3.74 -6.85 -12.67
C LYS A 7 3.14 -5.66 -11.92
N LEU A 8 3.13 -5.74 -10.58
CA LEU A 8 2.56 -4.71 -9.73
C LEU A 8 3.56 -3.60 -9.37
N LYS A 9 4.86 -3.75 -9.67
CA LYS A 9 5.90 -2.74 -9.38
C LYS A 9 5.63 -1.40 -10.05
N LYS A 10 4.94 -1.39 -11.19
CA LYS A 10 4.52 -0.15 -11.87
C LYS A 10 3.57 0.73 -11.04
N TYR A 11 2.97 0.17 -9.99
CA TYR A 11 2.12 0.89 -9.05
C TYR A 11 2.86 1.28 -7.76
N ALA A 12 4.16 1.03 -7.68
CA ALA A 12 4.95 1.30 -6.47
C ALA A 12 4.96 2.80 -6.15
N VAL A 13 4.67 3.14 -4.89
CA VAL A 13 4.74 4.51 -4.38
C VAL A 13 5.62 4.59 -3.13
N PRO A 14 6.35 5.70 -2.92
CA PRO A 14 7.22 5.86 -1.77
C PRO A 14 6.40 6.00 -0.47
N ALA A 15 6.81 5.25 0.54
CA ALA A 15 6.33 5.36 1.92
C ALA A 15 7.39 4.85 2.89
N ALA A 16 7.36 5.32 4.14
CA ALA A 16 8.33 4.91 5.16
C ALA A 16 7.97 3.57 5.83
N SER A 17 6.70 3.20 5.79
CA SER A 17 6.17 1.98 6.41
C SER A 17 4.79 1.64 5.83
N VAL A 18 4.26 0.45 6.17
CA VAL A 18 2.88 0.07 5.81
C VAL A 18 1.86 1.05 6.40
N GLU A 19 2.09 1.53 7.61
CA GLU A 19 1.21 2.51 8.26
C GLU A 19 1.26 3.87 7.54
N ASP A 20 2.45 4.37 7.24
CA ASP A 20 2.64 5.60 6.45
C ASP A 20 1.97 5.47 5.08
N PHE A 21 2.16 4.35 4.39
CA PHE A 21 1.50 4.04 3.13
C PHE A 21 -0.03 4.13 3.24
N ARG A 22 -0.63 3.47 4.25
CA ARG A 22 -2.08 3.50 4.45
C ARG A 22 -2.58 4.90 4.76
N ARG A 23 -1.89 5.66 5.62
CA ARG A 23 -2.27 7.03 5.98
C ARG A 23 -2.15 8.01 4.81
N ARG A 24 -1.09 7.88 4.00
CA ARG A 24 -0.78 8.82 2.92
C ARG A 24 -1.61 8.62 1.68
N TYR A 25 -1.99 7.38 1.37
CA TYR A 25 -2.61 7.05 0.08
C TYR A 25 -4.06 6.54 0.20
N THR A 26 -4.57 6.20 1.39
CA THR A 26 -5.99 5.83 1.55
C THR A 26 -6.85 7.06 1.75
N LYS A 27 -8.00 7.13 1.07
CA LYS A 27 -8.98 8.20 1.27
C LYS A 27 -9.33 8.32 2.76
N PRO A 28 -9.28 9.53 3.35
CA PRO A 28 -9.49 9.70 4.78
C PRO A 28 -10.86 9.17 5.22
N ASP A 29 -11.90 9.39 4.40
CA ASP A 29 -13.24 8.87 4.63
C ASP A 29 -13.31 7.34 4.75
N ARG A 30 -12.42 6.61 4.04
CA ARG A 30 -12.37 5.14 4.06
C ARG A 30 -11.64 4.61 5.28
N LEU A 31 -10.68 5.36 5.81
CA LEU A 31 -9.89 4.95 6.96
C LEU A 31 -10.55 5.33 8.30
N THR A 32 -11.19 6.51 8.38
CA THR A 32 -11.62 7.08 9.68
C THR A 32 -13.12 7.00 9.96
N LYS A 33 -14.01 6.93 8.95
CA LYS A 33 -15.47 6.92 9.21
C LYS A 33 -15.96 5.72 10.01
N ARG A 34 -15.26 4.59 9.94
CA ARG A 34 -15.66 3.33 10.60
C ARG A 34 -15.06 3.18 12.01
N GLY A 35 -14.38 4.21 12.50
CA GLY A 35 -13.78 4.23 13.84
C GLY A 35 -12.38 3.60 13.91
N PRO A 36 -11.70 3.77 15.05
CA PRO A 36 -10.29 3.39 15.22
C PRO A 36 -10.03 1.88 15.10
N ALA A 37 -10.98 1.04 15.52
CA ALA A 37 -10.87 -0.41 15.40
C ALA A 37 -10.81 -0.87 13.93
N TYR A 38 -11.58 -0.22 13.05
CA TYR A 38 -11.54 -0.51 11.62
C TYR A 38 -10.21 -0.07 11.00
N ALA A 39 -9.71 1.11 11.36
CA ALA A 39 -8.42 1.59 10.89
C ALA A 39 -7.28 0.64 11.28
N ALA A 40 -7.29 0.17 12.54
CA ALA A 40 -6.32 -0.81 13.03
C ALA A 40 -6.39 -2.13 12.25
N ALA A 41 -7.59 -2.66 12.01
CA ALA A 41 -7.79 -3.89 11.23
C ALA A 41 -7.28 -3.75 9.77
N VAL A 42 -7.49 -2.59 9.14
CA VAL A 42 -6.99 -2.31 7.78
C VAL A 42 -5.46 -2.25 7.75
N ILE A 43 -4.85 -1.62 8.75
CA ILE A 43 -3.38 -1.55 8.87
C ILE A 43 -2.82 -2.95 9.12
N GLN A 44 -3.41 -3.73 10.02
CA GLN A 44 -2.98 -5.09 10.32
C GLN A 44 -3.07 -6.00 9.09
N ALA A 45 -4.19 -5.99 8.38
CA ALA A 45 -4.34 -6.77 7.14
C ALA A 45 -3.27 -6.40 6.09
N ALA A 46 -2.94 -5.10 5.99
CA ALA A 46 -1.88 -4.64 5.09
C ALA A 46 -0.47 -5.09 5.51
N GLN A 47 -0.23 -5.20 6.82
CA GLN A 47 1.02 -5.73 7.36
C GLN A 47 1.14 -7.24 7.09
N GLU A 48 0.04 -7.99 7.22
CA GLU A 48 -0.02 -9.42 6.90
C GLU A 48 0.22 -9.68 5.40
N ASP A 49 -0.40 -8.89 4.52
CA ASP A 49 -0.14 -8.94 3.08
C ASP A 49 1.34 -8.65 2.78
N PHE A 50 1.90 -7.60 3.39
CA PHE A 50 3.30 -7.24 3.20
C PHE A 50 4.24 -8.35 3.66
N ALA A 51 4.01 -8.94 4.84
CA ALA A 51 4.82 -10.04 5.36
C ALA A 51 4.72 -11.30 4.48
N ARG A 52 3.54 -11.57 3.91
CA ARG A 52 3.30 -12.77 3.10
C ARG A 52 3.81 -12.64 1.66
N PHE A 53 3.67 -11.48 1.06
CA PHE A 53 3.89 -11.28 -0.37
C PHE A 53 5.08 -10.37 -0.70
N GLY A 54 5.62 -9.66 0.29
CA GLY A 54 6.62 -8.62 0.09
C GLY A 54 6.04 -7.31 -0.45
N TYR A 55 4.71 -7.18 -0.51
CA TYR A 55 4.02 -5.95 -0.90
C TYR A 55 2.60 -5.90 -0.34
N THR A 56 2.01 -4.70 -0.28
CA THR A 56 0.58 -4.50 -0.02
C THR A 56 0.02 -3.42 -0.96
N LEU A 57 -1.30 -3.42 -1.17
CA LEU A 57 -1.98 -2.63 -2.20
C LEU A 57 -3.10 -1.78 -1.59
N ILE A 58 -3.36 -0.63 -2.20
CA ILE A 58 -4.61 0.12 -2.05
C ILE A 58 -5.34 0.10 -3.39
N SER A 59 -6.60 -0.29 -3.36
CA SER A 59 -7.45 -0.35 -4.55
C SER A 59 -7.69 1.04 -5.13
N ARG A 60 -8.04 1.09 -6.43
CA ARG A 60 -8.44 2.34 -7.10
C ARG A 60 -9.51 3.13 -6.34
N HIS A 61 -10.48 2.42 -5.76
CA HIS A 61 -11.62 3.03 -5.09
C HIS A 61 -11.25 3.67 -3.75
N ASP A 62 -10.26 3.08 -3.07
CA ASP A 62 -9.80 3.52 -1.76
C ASP A 62 -8.61 4.46 -1.82
N SER A 63 -7.89 4.51 -2.94
CA SER A 63 -6.75 5.40 -3.14
C SER A 63 -7.16 6.85 -3.34
N ILE A 64 -6.47 7.79 -2.69
CA ILE A 64 -6.65 9.24 -2.89
C ILE A 64 -6.42 9.64 -4.35
N ALA A 65 -5.45 9.02 -5.01
CA ALA A 65 -5.09 9.30 -6.40
C ALA A 65 -6.08 8.72 -7.43
N GLY A 66 -7.06 7.90 -6.99
CA GLY A 66 -8.02 7.28 -7.90
C GLY A 66 -7.40 6.25 -8.85
N GLU A 67 -6.25 5.70 -8.46
CA GLU A 67 -5.48 4.64 -9.14
C GLU A 67 -5.02 3.57 -8.15
N ILE A 68 -4.57 2.42 -8.64
CA ILE A 68 -3.98 1.39 -7.79
C ILE A 68 -2.61 1.87 -7.35
N VAL A 69 -2.32 1.76 -6.06
CA VAL A 69 -0.97 2.03 -5.51
C VAL A 69 -0.50 0.84 -4.68
N ALA A 70 0.80 0.62 -4.69
CA ALA A 70 1.44 -0.52 -4.05
C ALA A 70 2.65 -0.07 -3.21
N TYR A 71 2.85 -0.74 -2.08
CA TYR A 71 4.02 -0.55 -1.23
C TYR A 71 4.84 -1.83 -1.17
N TYR A 72 6.16 -1.69 -1.35
CA TYR A 72 7.12 -2.80 -1.45
C TYR A 72 8.20 -2.79 -0.37
N GLY A 73 8.14 -1.84 0.58
CA GLY A 73 9.17 -1.65 1.58
C GLY A 73 9.95 -0.34 1.39
N PRO A 74 10.77 0.06 2.38
CA PRO A 74 11.63 1.23 2.28
C PRO A 74 12.78 1.03 1.27
N GLU A 75 13.16 -0.23 1.02
CA GLU A 75 14.10 -0.63 -0.03
C GLU A 75 13.43 -0.73 -1.41
N GLN A 76 12.46 0.16 -1.71
CA GLN A 76 11.96 0.29 -3.06
C GLN A 76 13.14 0.61 -3.97
N GLU A 77 13.66 -0.41 -4.66
CA GLU A 77 14.73 -0.33 -5.65
C GLU A 77 14.32 0.77 -6.63
N VAL A 78 14.88 1.96 -6.43
CA VAL A 78 14.73 3.09 -7.34
C VAL A 78 15.52 2.72 -8.59
N ARG A 79 14.89 1.96 -9.49
CA ARG A 79 15.36 1.87 -10.87
C ARG A 79 14.94 3.17 -11.56
N HIS A 80 15.72 4.22 -11.31
CA HIS A 80 15.88 5.28 -12.28
C HIS A 80 16.73 4.69 -13.41
N ASP A 81 16.08 4.13 -14.42
CA ASP A 81 16.67 3.95 -15.74
C ASP A 81 15.96 4.94 -16.66
N GLY A 82 16.71 5.94 -17.12
CA GLY A 82 16.26 7.07 -17.93
C GLY A 82 17.30 8.15 -17.98
#